data_AF-K2RH74-F1
#
_entry.id   AF-K2RH74-F1
#
_cell.length_a   1.000
_cell.length_b   1.000
_cell.length_c   1.000
_cell.angle_alpha   90.00
_cell.angle_beta   90.00
_cell.angle_gamma   90.00
#
_symmetry.space_group_name_H-M   'P 1'
#
loop_
_entity.id
_entity.type
_entity.pdbx_description
1 polymer ?
#
loop_
_entity_poly.entity_id
_entity_poly.type
_entity_poly.pdbx_seq_one_letter_code
_entity_poly.pdbx_strand_id
1 'polypeptide(L)'
;MHYIDKDSRGHLSIHALHKPEWGAASELCPQRGVVTYRLAPNRVNPMAGALHAAIFNVGRRTRQQILYWGAPLLAGYLLLQWAEERNKFLNSKEGRKLHGEDE
;
A
#
# COMPACT_ATOMS: atom_id res chain seq x y z
N MET A 1 -16.06 -30.60 -1.48
CA MET A 1 -17.48 -30.16 -1.59
C MET A 1 -17.87 -29.62 -0.23
N HIS A 2 -17.53 -28.35 0.06
CA HIS A 2 -18.01 -27.68 1.26
C HIS A 2 -19.33 -27.01 0.86
N TYR A 3 -20.46 -27.52 1.37
CA TYR A 3 -21.76 -26.92 1.10
C TYR A 3 -21.89 -25.60 1.87
N ILE A 4 -22.58 -24.64 1.26
CA ILE A 4 -23.05 -23.41 1.91
C ILE A 4 -23.97 -23.82 3.07
N ASP A 5 -23.43 -23.79 4.29
CA ASP A 5 -24.17 -24.10 5.51
C ASP A 5 -25.16 -22.96 5.81
N LYS A 6 -26.45 -23.21 5.58
CA LYS A 6 -27.54 -22.36 6.04
C LYS A 6 -27.88 -22.81 7.46
N ASP A 7 -27.88 -21.88 8.42
CA ASP A 7 -28.38 -22.12 9.77
C ASP A 7 -29.82 -22.65 9.70
N SER A 8 -30.24 -23.38 10.73
CA SER A 8 -31.61 -23.87 10.98
C SER A 8 -32.74 -22.85 10.74
N ARG A 9 -32.40 -21.56 10.67
CA ARG A 9 -33.30 -20.42 10.40
C ARG A 9 -33.25 -19.91 8.95
N GLY A 10 -32.57 -20.61 8.05
CA GLY A 10 -32.41 -20.24 6.64
C GLY A 10 -31.39 -19.12 6.38
N HIS A 11 -30.71 -18.64 7.42
CA HIS A 11 -29.70 -17.58 7.33
C HIS A 11 -28.32 -18.17 7.01
N LEU A 12 -27.53 -17.49 6.18
CA LEU A 12 -26.16 -17.91 5.87
C LEU A 12 -25.29 -17.86 7.14
N SER A 13 -24.57 -18.94 7.42
CA SER A 13 -23.62 -19.02 8.54
C SER A 13 -22.48 -18.01 8.34
N ILE A 14 -21.98 -17.43 9.43
CA ILE A 14 -20.92 -16.40 9.44
C ILE A 14 -19.65 -16.92 8.73
N HIS A 15 -19.42 -18.24 8.77
CA HIS A 15 -18.32 -18.91 8.09
C HIS A 15 -18.46 -18.92 6.56
N ALA A 16 -19.68 -18.88 6.01
CA ALA A 16 -19.94 -18.77 4.58
C ALA A 16 -19.84 -17.31 4.06
N LEU A 17 -19.99 -16.33 4.95
CA LEU A 17 -20.00 -14.90 4.60
C LEU A 17 -18.61 -14.36 4.20
N HIS A 18 -17.54 -14.96 4.72
CA HIS A 18 -16.18 -14.39 4.61
C HIS A 18 -15.49 -14.68 3.25
N LYS A 19 -15.77 -15.82 2.61
CA LYS A 19 -15.19 -16.22 1.31
C LYS A 19 -16.18 -17.06 0.51
N PRO A 20 -17.09 -16.43 -0.25
CA PRO A 20 -18.00 -17.17 -1.09
C PRO A 20 -17.24 -17.91 -2.20
N GLU A 21 -17.72 -19.09 -2.54
CA GLU A 21 -17.30 -19.84 -3.73
C GLU A 21 -17.96 -19.31 -5.01
N TRP A 22 -17.58 -19.86 -6.16
CA TRP A 22 -18.15 -19.49 -7.46
C TRP A 22 -19.68 -19.67 -7.43
N GLY A 23 -20.42 -18.62 -7.81
CA GLY A 23 -21.89 -18.60 -7.80
C GLY A 23 -22.53 -18.11 -6.49
N ALA A 24 -21.84 -18.21 -5.35
CA ALA A 24 -22.36 -17.75 -4.06
C ALA A 24 -22.10 -16.26 -3.81
N ALA A 25 -21.12 -15.66 -4.50
CA ALA A 25 -20.75 -14.25 -4.31
C ALA A 25 -21.89 -13.28 -4.67
N SER A 26 -22.75 -13.63 -5.63
CA SER A 26 -23.92 -12.82 -6.01
C SER A 26 -25.04 -12.84 -4.98
N GLU A 27 -25.04 -13.78 -4.03
CA GLU A 27 -26.01 -13.81 -2.93
C GLU A 27 -25.65 -12.79 -1.83
N LEU A 28 -24.34 -12.50 -1.65
CA LEU A 28 -23.85 -11.52 -0.68
C LEU A 28 -23.97 -10.08 -1.18
N CYS A 29 -23.74 -9.87 -2.48
CA CYS A 29 -23.87 -8.57 -3.13
C CYS A 29 -24.70 -8.74 -4.42
N PRO A 30 -26.04 -8.66 -4.34
CA PRO A 30 -26.90 -8.84 -5.50
C PRO A 30 -26.70 -7.69 -6.50
N GLN A 31 -26.10 -8.00 -7.65
CA GLN A 31 -25.90 -7.06 -8.75
C GLN A 31 -26.90 -7.36 -9.88
N ARG A 32 -27.69 -6.36 -10.27
CA ARG A 32 -28.63 -6.45 -11.40
C ARG A 32 -28.39 -5.27 -12.35
N GLY A 33 -28.52 -5.49 -13.67
CA GLY A 33 -28.45 -4.43 -14.67
C GLY A 33 -27.05 -3.98 -15.09
N VAL A 34 -25.99 -4.68 -14.68
CA VAL A 34 -24.61 -4.39 -15.12
C VAL A 34 -24.22 -5.35 -16.24
N VAL A 35 -23.81 -4.81 -17.39
CA VAL A 35 -23.33 -5.58 -18.54
C VAL A 35 -21.86 -5.26 -18.77
N THR A 36 -21.02 -6.30 -18.77
CA THR A 36 -19.56 -6.17 -18.93
C THR A 36 -19.13 -6.71 -20.29
N TYR A 37 -18.44 -5.89 -21.06
CA TYR A 37 -17.87 -6.28 -22.36
C TYR A 37 -16.36 -6.44 -22.24
N ARG A 38 -15.80 -7.42 -22.96
CA ARG A 38 -14.35 -7.66 -22.99
C ARG A 38 -13.92 -8.19 -24.36
N LEU A 39 -12.74 -7.76 -24.80
CA LEU A 39 -12.06 -8.31 -25.98
C LEU A 39 -11.13 -9.46 -25.56
N ALA A 40 -11.01 -10.47 -26.43
CA ALA A 40 -10.07 -11.56 -26.21
C ALA A 40 -8.62 -11.03 -26.20
N PRO A 41 -7.77 -11.48 -25.26
CA PRO A 41 -6.43 -10.91 -25.07
C PRO A 41 -5.47 -11.14 -26.25
N ASN A 42 -5.72 -12.17 -27.07
CA ASN A 42 -4.99 -12.43 -28.31
C ASN A 42 -5.30 -11.44 -29.44
N ARG A 43 -6.31 -10.58 -29.27
CA ARG A 43 -6.73 -9.57 -30.26
C ARG A 43 -6.32 -8.14 -29.88
N VAL A 44 -5.61 -7.96 -28.77
CA VAL A 44 -5.11 -6.65 -28.31
C VAL A 44 -3.59 -6.68 -28.19
N ASN A 45 -2.94 -5.54 -28.43
CA ASN A 45 -1.52 -5.40 -28.10
C ASN A 45 -1.38 -5.14 -26.60
N PRO A 46 -0.72 -6.03 -25.83
CA PRO A 46 -0.66 -5.93 -24.37
C PRO A 46 0.11 -4.72 -23.86
N MET A 47 1.04 -4.16 -24.65
CA MET A 47 1.90 -3.04 -24.26
C MET A 47 1.55 -1.73 -25.01
N ALA A 48 0.43 -1.71 -25.74
CA ALA A 48 -0.01 -0.51 -26.43
C ALA A 48 -0.18 0.66 -25.45
N GLY A 49 0.55 1.75 -25.68
CA GLY A 49 0.49 2.96 -24.85
C GLY A 49 1.11 2.83 -23.46
N ALA A 50 1.78 1.72 -23.15
CA ALA A 50 2.32 1.47 -21.81
C ALA A 50 3.29 2.56 -21.35
N LEU A 51 4.19 3.05 -22.20
CA LEU A 51 5.15 4.08 -21.84
C LEU A 51 4.48 5.43 -21.52
N HIS A 52 3.63 5.91 -22.42
CA HIS A 52 2.91 7.18 -22.23
C HIS A 52 1.97 7.09 -21.02
N ALA A 53 1.16 6.03 -20.93
CA ALA A 53 0.22 5.86 -19.82
C ALA A 53 0.93 5.62 -18.48
N ALA A 54 2.04 4.87 -18.45
CA ALA A 54 2.76 4.59 -17.21
C ALA A 54 3.38 5.85 -16.62
N ILE A 55 4.07 6.67 -17.41
CA ILE A 55 4.77 7.86 -16.89
C ILE A 55 3.79 8.82 -16.21
N PHE A 56 2.70 9.17 -16.88
CA PHE A 56 1.72 10.11 -16.33
C PHE A 56 0.90 9.50 -15.19
N ASN A 57 0.54 8.21 -15.27
CA ASN A 57 -0.21 7.55 -14.21
C ASN A 57 0.64 7.34 -12.95
N VAL A 58 1.92 7.00 -13.09
CA VAL A 58 2.86 6.89 -11.97
C VAL A 58 3.05 8.25 -11.32
N GLY A 59 3.37 9.30 -12.09
CA GLY A 59 3.52 10.65 -11.53
C GLY A 59 2.29 11.13 -10.76
N ARG A 60 1.09 10.95 -11.34
CA ARG A 60 -0.18 11.30 -10.67
C ARG A 60 -0.40 10.51 -9.38
N ARG A 61 -0.14 9.20 -9.37
CA ARG A 61 -0.32 8.33 -8.18
C ARG A 61 0.70 8.65 -7.09
N THR A 62 1.96 8.85 -7.46
CA THR A 62 3.03 9.20 -6.52
C THR A 62 2.74 10.53 -5.85
N ARG A 63 2.28 11.55 -6.60
CA ARG A 63 1.94 12.86 -6.02
C ARG A 63 0.86 12.79 -4.93
N GLN A 64 -0.11 11.90 -5.05
CA GLN A 64 -1.18 11.76 -4.05
C GLN A 64 -0.70 11.08 -2.76
N GLN A 65 0.44 10.41 -2.80
CA GLN A 65 0.96 9.61 -1.68
C GLN A 65 2.29 10.14 -1.12
N ILE A 66 2.99 11.01 -1.85
CA ILE A 66 4.34 11.47 -1.54
C ILE A 66 4.46 12.09 -0.15
N LEU A 67 3.41 12.73 0.38
CA LEU A 67 3.47 13.33 1.70
C LEU A 67 3.35 12.31 2.83
N TYR A 68 2.68 11.18 2.61
CA TYR A 68 2.51 10.17 3.66
C TYR A 68 3.80 9.40 3.95
N TRP A 69 4.62 9.16 2.94
CA TRP A 69 5.87 8.42 3.10
C TRP A 69 7.11 9.31 2.88
N GLY A 70 7.05 10.27 1.98
CA GLY A 70 8.20 11.14 1.67
C GLY A 70 8.51 12.10 2.81
N ALA A 71 7.49 12.64 3.50
CA ALA A 71 7.71 13.50 4.66
C ALA A 71 8.42 12.78 5.83
N PRO A 72 7.96 11.60 6.29
CA PRO A 72 8.67 10.88 7.36
C PRO A 72 10.05 10.37 6.93
N LEU A 73 10.25 9.99 5.66
CA LEU A 73 11.59 9.64 5.16
C LEU A 73 12.55 10.83 5.18
N LEU A 74 12.10 12.00 4.74
CA LEU A 74 12.90 13.22 4.78
C LEU A 74 13.24 13.61 6.22
N ALA A 75 12.26 13.58 7.12
CA ALA A 75 12.48 13.86 8.54
C ALA A 75 13.47 12.86 9.16
N GLY A 76 13.33 11.57 8.85
CA GLY A 76 14.26 10.53 9.30
C GLY A 76 15.68 10.75 8.80
N TYR A 77 15.85 11.15 7.54
CA TYR A 77 17.16 11.46 6.96
C TYR A 77 17.83 12.64 7.69
N LEU A 78 17.10 13.72 7.92
CA LEU A 78 17.61 14.90 8.62
C LEU A 78 17.99 14.59 10.07
N LEU A 79 17.16 13.80 10.76
CA LEU A 79 17.46 13.34 12.13
C LEU A 79 18.70 12.45 12.18
N LEU A 80 18.86 11.55 11.22
CA LEU A 80 20.03 10.68 11.13
C LEU A 80 21.30 11.50 10.90
N GLN A 81 21.26 12.45 9.96
CA GLN A 81 22.37 13.33 9.67
C GLN A 81 22.78 14.14 10.91
N TRP A 82 21.81 14.74 11.60
CA TRP A 82 22.05 15.47 12.85
C TRP A 82 22.67 14.56 13.93
N ALA A 83 22.15 13.35 14.08
CA ALA A 83 22.64 12.39 15.07
C ALA A 83 24.09 11.96 14.78
N GLU A 84 24.44 11.72 13.52
CA GLU A 84 25.81 11.39 13.11
C GLU A 84 26.79 12.54 13.36
N GLU A 85 26.43 13.76 12.98
CA GLU A 85 27.25 14.95 13.20
C GLU A 85 27.47 15.20 14.69
N ARG A 86 26.41 15.09 15.49
CA ARG A 86 26.49 15.24 16.96
C ARG A 86 27.35 14.14 17.58
N ASN A 87 27.22 12.89 17.14
CA ASN A 87 28.03 11.77 17.64
C ASN A 87 29.52 11.96 17.31
N LYS A 88 29.84 12.37 16.08
CA LYS A 88 31.22 12.67 15.66
C LYS A 88 31.80 13.84 16.47
N PHE A 89 31.01 14.89 16.70
CA PHE A 89 31.44 16.03 17.50
C PHE A 89 31.77 15.64 18.95
N LEU A 90 30.91 14.86 19.61
CA LEU A 90 31.12 14.42 20.99
C LEU A 90 32.37 13.54 21.14
N ASN A 91 32.65 12.70 20.15
CA ASN A 91 33.86 11.85 20.13
C ASN A 91 35.12 12.58 19.63
N SER A 92 35.00 13.83 19.18
CA SER A 92 36.13 14.64 18.72
C SER A 92 36.97 15.18 19.89
N LYS A 93 38.15 15.72 19.58
CA LYS A 93 39.00 16.38 20.59
C LYS A 93 38.37 17.69 21.09
N GLU A 94 37.67 18.41 20.22
CA GLU A 94 37.01 19.67 20.55
C GLU A 94 35.80 19.44 21.45
N GLY A 95 34.97 18.43 21.14
CA GLY A 95 33.83 18.05 21.99
C GLY A 95 34.24 17.57 23.38
N ARG A 96 35.37 16.84 23.49
CA ARG A 96 35.94 16.44 24.79
C ARG A 96 36.47 17.62 25.61
N LYS A 97 37.00 18.66 24.98
CA LYS A 97 37.41 19.88 25.70
C LYS A 97 36.21 20.69 26.18
N LEU A 98 35.19 20.82 25.32
CA LEU A 98 34.00 21.60 25.63
C LEU A 98 33.11 20.97 26.71
N HIS A 99 33.06 19.64 26.81
CA HIS A 99 32.20 18.93 27.77
C HIS A 99 32.95 18.15 28.86
N GLY A 100 34.28 18.06 28.77
CA GLY A 100 35.12 17.37 29.76
C GLY A 100 35.71 18.28 30.84
N GLU A 101 35.51 19.60 30.75
CA GLU A 101 35.90 20.59 31.77
C GLU A 101 34.73 20.98 32.69
N ASP A 102 33.52 20.47 32.42
CA ASP A 102 32.29 20.72 33.19
C ASP A 102 31.99 19.65 34.28
N GLU A 103 32.93 18.73 34.54
CA GLU A 103 32.96 17.82 35.70
C GLU A 103 34.11 18.18 36.66
#